data_AF-A0A3S1HWZ4-F1
#
_entry.id   AF-A0A3S1HWZ4-F1
#
_cell.length_a   1.000
_cell.length_b   1.000
_cell.length_c   1.000
_cell.angle_alpha   90.00
_cell.angle_beta   90.00
_cell.angle_gamma   90.00
#
_symmetry.space_group_name_H-M   'P 1'
#
loop_
_entity.id
_entity.type
_entity.pdbx_description
1 polymer ?
#
loop_
_entity_poly.entity_id
_entity_poly.type
_entity_poly.pdbx_seq_one_letter_code
_entity_poly.pdbx_strand_id
1 'polypeptide(L)' 'PLVAIGGLNPDRLDGVFEAGANSAAVVTDITLSFDPEARTREWIEKTDRWR' A
#
# COMPACT_ATOMS: atom_id res chain seq x y z
N PRO A 1 2.96 -15.14 -7.78
CA PRO A 1 2.84 -13.99 -6.85
C PRO A 1 1.85 -12.98 -7.44
N LEU A 2 0.83 -12.58 -6.67
CA LEU A 2 -0.23 -11.66 -7.06
C LEU A 2 0.06 -10.25 -6.52
N VAL A 3 -0.08 -9.24 -7.38
CA VAL A 3 0.17 -7.82 -7.07
C VAL A 3 -1.14 -7.04 -7.17
N ALA A 4 -1.57 -6.40 -6.10
CA ALA A 4 -2.70 -5.46 -6.11
C ALA A 4 -2.24 -4.07 -6.57
N ILE A 5 -2.96 -3.45 -7.50
CA ILE A 5 -2.66 -2.10 -8.00
C ILE A 5 -3.96 -1.39 -8.43
N GLY A 6 -3.95 -0.06 -8.39
CA GLY A 6 -5.02 0.79 -8.91
C GLY A 6 -5.77 1.52 -7.81
N GLY A 7 -5.50 2.82 -7.64
CA GLY A 7 -6.21 3.67 -6.66
C GLY A 7 -6.09 3.19 -5.21
N LEU A 8 -4.97 2.55 -4.86
CA LEU A 8 -4.70 2.09 -3.50
C LEU A 8 -4.22 3.23 -2.61
N ASN A 9 -4.57 3.11 -1.34
CA ASN A 9 -4.07 3.88 -0.21
C ASN A 9 -3.98 2.93 1.02
N PRO A 10 -3.35 3.33 2.13
CA PRO A 10 -3.14 2.47 3.29
C PRO A 10 -4.43 1.89 3.89
N ASP A 11 -5.54 2.61 3.84
CA ASP A 11 -6.83 2.16 4.38
C ASP A 11 -7.43 0.98 3.59
N ARG A 12 -6.97 0.74 2.36
CA ARG A 12 -7.44 -0.35 1.48
C ARG A 12 -6.55 -1.59 1.52
N LEU A 13 -5.44 -1.56 2.27
CA LEU A 13 -4.44 -2.62 2.26
C LEU A 13 -4.96 -3.94 2.83
N ASP A 14 -5.65 -3.90 3.97
CA ASP A 14 -6.16 -5.13 4.59
C ASP A 14 -7.06 -5.92 3.62
N GLY A 15 -7.99 -5.24 2.93
CA GLY A 15 -8.89 -5.89 1.99
C GLY A 15 -8.18 -6.55 0.80
N VAL A 16 -7.10 -5.97 0.27
CA VAL A 16 -6.36 -6.59 -0.86
C VAL A 16 -5.53 -7.79 -0.41
N PHE A 17 -4.96 -7.74 0.78
CA PHE A 17 -4.19 -8.88 1.32
C PHE A 17 -5.11 -10.00 1.80
N GLU A 18 -6.24 -9.70 2.42
CA GLU A 18 -7.30 -10.68 2.74
C GLU A 18 -7.86 -11.37 1.49
N ALA A 19 -7.90 -10.66 0.35
CA ALA A 19 -8.27 -11.22 -0.94
C ALA A 19 -7.16 -12.08 -1.60
N GLY A 20 -6.01 -12.26 -0.94
CA GLY A 20 -4.93 -13.14 -1.38
C GLY A 20 -3.84 -12.48 -2.22
N ALA A 21 -3.77 -11.14 -2.26
CA ALA A 21 -2.61 -10.47 -2.85
C ALA A 21 -1.34 -10.77 -2.03
N ASN A 22 -0.20 -10.90 -2.71
CA ASN A 22 1.10 -11.06 -2.07
C ASN A 22 1.84 -9.72 -1.91
N SER A 23 1.41 -8.69 -2.64
CA SER A 23 2.04 -7.37 -2.64
C SER A 23 1.06 -6.30 -3.13
N ALA A 24 1.34 -5.04 -2.80
CA ALA A 24 0.58 -3.88 -3.25
C ALA A 24 1.52 -2.89 -3.95
N ALA A 25 1.08 -2.33 -5.09
CA ALA A 25 1.81 -1.35 -5.88
C ALA A 25 1.04 -0.03 -5.94
N VAL A 26 1.79 1.08 -5.81
CA VAL A 26 1.24 2.42 -5.66
C VAL A 26 2.13 3.44 -6.35
N VAL A 27 1.52 4.51 -6.87
CA VAL A 27 2.24 5.65 -7.47
C VAL A 27 1.71 6.95 -6.88
N THR A 28 0.47 7.32 -7.23
CA THR A 28 -0.07 8.66 -6.95
C THR A 28 -0.26 8.97 -5.48
N ASP A 29 -0.63 7.98 -4.65
CA ASP A 29 -0.76 8.19 -3.21
C ASP A 29 0.58 8.54 -2.56
N ILE A 30 1.71 8.10 -3.13
CA ILE A 30 3.06 8.48 -2.70
C ILE A 30 3.50 9.78 -3.38
N THR A 31 3.50 9.83 -4.72
CA THR A 31 4.12 10.91 -5.49
C THR A 31 3.36 12.23 -5.42
N LEU A 32 2.07 12.20 -5.12
CA LEU A 32 1.24 13.40 -4.92
C LEU A 32 0.99 13.71 -3.44
N SER A 33 1.58 12.96 -2.51
CA SER A 33 1.57 13.31 -1.08
C SER A 33 2.36 14.59 -0.85
N PHE A 34 1.91 15.42 0.11
CA PHE A 34 2.68 16.57 0.57
C PHE A 34 4.05 16.16 1.15
N ASP A 35 4.11 15.00 1.80
CA ASP A 35 5.33 14.37 2.29
C ASP A 35 5.40 12.92 1.78
N PRO A 36 6.08 12.68 0.63
CA PRO A 36 6.20 11.35 0.05
C PRO A 36 6.95 10.35 0.94
N GLU A 37 7.93 10.81 1.72
CA GLU A 37 8.69 9.93 2.60
C GLU A 37 7.86 9.47 3.79
N ALA A 38 7.17 10.40 4.47
CA ALA A 38 6.27 10.06 5.56
C ALA A 38 5.15 9.12 5.06
N ARG A 39 4.60 9.39 3.88
CA ARG A 39 3.58 8.53 3.28
C ARG A 39 4.11 7.13 2.93
N THR A 40 5.36 7.04 2.47
CA THR A 40 6.02 5.75 2.24
C THR A 40 6.22 4.97 3.55
N ARG A 41 6.60 5.65 4.65
CA ARG A 41 6.73 5.01 5.98
C ARG A 41 5.40 4.46 6.46
N GLU A 42 4.31 5.21 6.31
CA GLU A 42 2.96 4.74 6.64
C GLU A 42 2.58 3.47 5.86
N TRP A 43 2.87 3.42 4.56
CA TRP A 43 2.66 2.22 3.74
C TRP A 43 3.46 1.01 4.27
N ILE A 44 4.71 1.23 4.67
CA ILE A 44 5.55 0.17 5.25
C ILE A 44 4.96 -0.32 6.57
N GLU A 45 4.58 0.58 7.47
CA GLU A 45 4.00 0.23 8.78
C GLU A 45 2.67 -0.52 8.62
N LYS A 46 1.80 -0.09 7.71
CA LYS A 46 0.50 -0.73 7.45
C LYS A 46 0.62 -2.10 6.79
N THR A 47 1.71 -2.35 6.06
CA THR A 47 1.99 -3.66 5.47
C THR A 47 2.73 -4.61 6.41
N ASP A 48 3.20 -4.17 7.59
CA ASP A 48 4.06 -4.96 8.47
C ASP A 48 3.40 -6.27 8.93
N ARG A 49 2.11 -6.26 9.23
CA ARG A 49 1.33 -7.46 9.60
C ARG A 49 1.19 -8.51 8.49
N TRP A 50 1.50 -8.15 7.24
CA TRP A 50 1.30 -8.96 6.03
C TRP A 50 2.63 -9.47 5.44
N ARG A 51 3.76 -9.14 6.07
CA ARG A 51 5.10 -9.55 5.64
C ARG A 51 5.51 -10.92 6.16
#